data_AF-A0A5S4U6R6-F1
#
_entry.id   AF-A0A5S4U6R6-F1
#
_cell.length_a   1.000
_cell.length_b   1.000
_cell.length_c   1.000
_cell.angle_alpha   90.00
_cell.angle_beta   90.00
_cell.angle_gamma   90.00
#
_symmetry.space_group_name_H-M   'P 1'
#
loop_
_entity.id
_entity.type
_entity.pdbx_description
1 polymer ?
#
loop_
_entity_poly.entity_id
_entity_poly.type
_entity_poly.pdbx_seq_one_letter_code
_entity_poly.pdbx_strand_id
1 'polypeptide(L)'
;MPRLTNDELLALLNDTESDRAERKETFKGDVPKKARQAVCAFANDLPGYNQPGVLFIGAKDNGDPSNLEITDQLLLSLADMKTDGNILPLPVLTVEKRTLKGKDIAVVTVIPSDMPPVKYEGRIWIRTGPRRSIANAQEERVLNEKRRYKNLPFDIYPLPTARLSDLSRMIFESEYLPQAFADDVLEENGRSYGERLASCRMIVSPEDTTPTVLGLLALGKSPQDFLPGAYIQFLRIDGTELADPVIDEEEINGSIVDMLRRTEEKLKAHNRSAVDITSHATHLISSPYPQAALQQILYNAVLHRTYESTNAPIRVYWFNDRIEINSPGGPYGNVTPENFGQPGVTDYRNPNIADVLKTFGFIQAFGRGIATARREMDRNGNPPLEFETNQTAVVCILRGKP
;
A
#
# COMPACT_ATOMS: atom_id res chain seq x y z
N MET A 1 19.84 -5.54 8.66
CA MET A 1 20.57 -4.50 7.90
C MET A 1 21.86 -5.09 7.39
N PRO A 2 22.25 -4.88 6.13
CA PRO A 2 23.56 -5.29 5.66
C PRO A 2 24.63 -4.54 6.46
N ARG A 3 25.47 -5.30 7.18
CA ARG A 3 26.56 -4.75 7.98
C ARG A 3 27.80 -4.71 7.10
N LEU A 4 28.37 -3.53 6.88
CA LEU A 4 29.61 -3.40 6.12
C LEU A 4 30.76 -4.12 6.85
N THR A 5 31.53 -4.85 6.05
CA THR A 5 32.77 -5.51 6.47
C THR A 5 33.86 -4.47 6.72
N ASN A 6 34.93 -4.85 7.43
CA ASN A 6 36.05 -3.93 7.65
C ASN A 6 36.73 -3.54 6.34
N ASP A 7 36.77 -4.43 5.34
CA ASP A 7 37.39 -4.16 4.04
C ASP A 7 36.59 -3.14 3.23
N GLU A 8 35.26 -3.25 3.22
CA GLU A 8 34.37 -2.25 2.61
C GLU A 8 34.48 -0.89 3.31
N LEU A 9 34.55 -0.89 4.65
CA LEU A 9 34.76 0.32 5.42
C LEU A 9 36.13 0.95 5.13
N LEU A 10 37.19 0.16 4.96
CA LEU A 10 38.51 0.65 4.60
C LEU A 10 38.54 1.24 3.18
N ALA A 11 37.84 0.60 2.23
CA ALA A 11 37.69 1.13 0.88
C ALA A 11 37.01 2.51 0.90
N LEU A 12 35.86 2.62 1.59
CA LEU A 12 35.15 3.89 1.76
C LEU A 12 35.95 4.91 2.58
N LEU A 13 36.75 4.48 3.54
CA LEU A 13 37.62 5.36 4.34
C LEU A 13 38.80 5.90 3.52
N ASN A 14 39.30 5.18 2.53
CA ASN A 14 40.40 5.65 1.67
C ASN A 14 39.91 6.41 0.42
N ASP A 15 38.65 6.21 0.00
CA ASP A 15 38.08 6.91 -1.16
C ASP A 15 37.65 8.34 -0.79
N THR A 16 38.57 9.30 -0.98
CA THR A 16 38.36 10.72 -0.66
C THR A 16 37.38 11.43 -1.58
N GLU A 17 37.09 10.86 -2.75
CA GLU A 17 36.15 11.42 -3.73
C GLU A 17 34.73 10.90 -3.52
N SER A 18 34.57 9.82 -2.77
CA SER A 18 33.28 9.22 -2.44
C SER A 18 32.30 10.24 -1.86
N ASP A 19 31.14 10.32 -2.48
CA ASP A 19 29.98 11.01 -1.94
C ASP A 19 29.18 10.14 -0.95
N ARG A 20 29.63 8.91 -0.70
CA ARG A 20 29.05 8.00 0.30
C ARG A 20 29.82 7.97 1.62
N ALA A 21 30.94 8.68 1.72
CA ALA A 21 31.75 8.77 2.92
C ALA A 21 31.88 10.22 3.43
N GLU A 22 31.80 10.41 4.74
CA GLU A 22 32.14 11.67 5.42
C GLU A 22 33.14 11.36 6.53
N ARG A 23 34.21 12.14 6.65
CA ARG A 23 35.26 11.97 7.67
C ARG A 23 35.34 13.20 8.56
N LYS A 24 35.50 13.00 9.85
CA LYS A 24 35.74 14.06 10.84
C LYS A 24 36.72 13.57 11.88
N GLU A 25 37.71 14.40 12.21
CA GLU A 25 38.71 14.06 13.23
C GLU A 25 38.13 14.05 14.64
N THR A 26 37.16 14.92 14.92
CA THR A 26 36.55 15.07 16.25
C THR A 26 35.04 15.25 16.14
N PHE A 27 34.31 15.11 17.26
CA PHE A 27 32.87 15.39 17.36
C PHE A 27 32.60 16.53 18.35
N LYS A 28 33.19 17.70 18.09
CA LYS A 28 33.06 18.91 18.91
C LYS A 28 32.75 20.13 18.04
N GLY A 29 32.31 21.22 18.67
CA GLY A 29 32.02 22.48 17.97
C GLY A 29 30.84 22.35 16.99
N ASP A 30 31.07 22.69 15.73
CA ASP A 30 30.06 22.62 14.67
C ASP A 30 29.92 21.22 14.02
N VAL A 31 30.80 20.28 14.38
CA VAL A 31 30.79 18.93 13.81
C VAL A 31 29.50 18.17 14.07
N PRO A 32 28.86 18.19 15.26
CA PRO A 32 27.58 17.53 15.48
C PRO A 32 26.47 18.01 14.54
N LYS A 33 26.47 19.30 14.17
CA LYS A 33 25.54 19.86 13.19
C LYS A 33 25.86 19.33 11.78
N LYS A 34 27.12 19.40 11.37
CA LYS A 34 27.59 18.88 10.07
C LYS A 34 27.33 17.37 9.93
N ALA A 35 27.52 16.59 11.00
CA ALA A 35 27.23 15.17 11.04
C ALA A 35 25.75 14.89 10.73
N ARG A 36 24.82 15.59 11.38
CA ARG A 36 23.38 15.49 11.08
C ARG A 36 23.04 15.87 9.65
N GLN A 37 23.68 16.90 9.09
CA GLN A 37 23.54 17.25 7.68
C GLN A 37 24.02 16.13 6.75
N ALA A 38 25.14 15.45 7.10
CA ALA A 38 25.62 14.29 6.35
C ALA A 38 24.66 13.11 6.45
N VAL A 39 24.16 12.79 7.66
CA VAL A 39 23.17 11.73 7.88
C VAL A 39 21.91 12.00 7.04
N CYS A 40 21.39 13.23 7.09
CA CYS A 40 20.25 13.64 6.26
C CYS A 40 20.53 13.47 4.76
N ALA A 41 21.73 13.83 4.30
CA ALA A 41 22.09 13.72 2.89
C ALA A 41 22.29 12.28 2.42
N PHE A 42 22.89 11.42 3.26
CA PHE A 42 23.00 9.98 2.98
C PHE A 42 21.63 9.31 2.93
N ALA A 43 20.72 9.70 3.84
CA ALA A 43 19.35 9.20 3.82
C ALA A 43 18.58 9.65 2.56
N ASN A 44 18.89 10.81 1.99
CA ASN A 44 18.27 11.29 0.76
C ASN A 44 18.78 10.60 -0.51
N ASP A 45 20.03 10.12 -0.54
CA ASP A 45 20.65 9.40 -1.66
C ASP A 45 20.24 9.97 -3.04
N LEU A 46 20.49 11.27 -3.25
CA LEU A 46 20.16 11.93 -4.51
C LEU A 46 20.81 11.26 -5.74
N PRO A 47 22.08 10.80 -5.69
CA PRO A 47 22.69 10.04 -6.79
C PRO A 47 21.98 8.70 -7.09
N GLY A 48 21.35 8.07 -6.09
CA GLY A 48 20.55 6.86 -6.29
C GLY A 48 21.36 5.59 -6.30
N TYR A 49 22.43 5.50 -5.51
CA TYR A 49 23.23 4.29 -5.40
C TYR A 49 22.47 3.15 -4.70
N ASN A 50 21.47 3.48 -3.88
CA ASN A 50 20.72 2.56 -3.04
C ASN A 50 21.63 1.70 -2.14
N GLN A 51 22.75 2.27 -1.71
CA GLN A 51 23.73 1.64 -0.82
C GLN A 51 23.96 2.53 0.41
N PRO A 52 24.41 1.97 1.55
CA PRO A 52 24.64 2.74 2.77
C PRO A 52 25.70 3.84 2.57
N GLY A 53 25.46 4.99 3.23
CA GLY A 53 26.46 6.03 3.45
C GLY A 53 27.12 5.88 4.82
N VAL A 54 28.37 6.32 4.95
CA VAL A 54 29.17 6.12 6.16
C VAL A 54 29.77 7.43 6.64
N LEU A 55 29.52 7.75 7.91
CA LEU A 55 30.18 8.84 8.63
C LEU A 55 31.23 8.25 9.58
N PHE A 56 32.49 8.62 9.37
CA PHE A 56 33.63 8.25 10.20
C PHE A 56 33.97 9.41 11.16
N ILE A 57 33.96 9.13 12.46
CA ILE A 57 34.44 10.04 13.51
C ILE A 57 35.72 9.47 14.10
N GLY A 58 36.75 10.30 14.16
CA GLY A 58 38.11 9.90 14.49
C GLY A 58 38.99 9.66 13.26
N ALA A 59 38.61 10.17 12.08
CA ALA A 59 39.38 10.05 10.84
C ALA A 59 39.66 11.43 10.23
N LYS A 60 40.87 11.62 9.70
CA LYS A 60 41.28 12.78 8.92
C LYS A 60 40.66 12.74 7.53
N ASP A 61 40.66 13.87 6.83
CA ASP A 61 40.09 13.97 5.47
C ASP A 61 40.78 13.03 4.46
N ASN A 62 42.05 12.68 4.68
CA ASN A 62 42.81 11.72 3.87
C ASN A 62 42.55 10.25 4.21
N GLY A 63 41.65 9.96 5.16
CA GLY A 63 41.32 8.61 5.60
C GLY A 63 42.28 8.01 6.64
N ASP A 64 43.25 8.77 7.14
CA ASP A 64 44.10 8.30 8.24
C ASP A 64 43.39 8.47 9.59
N PRO A 65 43.59 7.53 10.54
CA PRO A 65 43.03 7.71 11.87
C PRO A 65 43.60 8.95 12.57
N SER A 66 42.73 9.63 13.30
CA SER A 66 43.11 10.64 14.28
C SER A 66 43.44 9.98 15.62
N ASN A 67 43.93 10.77 16.58
CA ASN A 67 44.17 10.30 17.96
C ASN A 67 42.94 10.49 18.87
N LEU A 68 41.73 10.52 18.30
CA LEU A 68 40.51 10.64 19.09
C LEU A 68 40.22 9.34 19.85
N GLU A 69 39.98 9.45 21.15
CA GLU A 69 39.49 8.34 21.96
C GLU A 69 37.98 8.12 21.71
N ILE A 70 37.61 6.90 21.33
CA ILE A 70 36.22 6.52 21.06
C ILE A 70 35.59 5.97 22.34
N THR A 71 34.85 6.82 23.05
CA THR A 71 34.16 6.47 24.29
C THR A 71 32.70 6.08 24.05
N ASP A 72 32.09 5.37 25.01
CA ASP A 72 30.67 5.00 24.94
C ASP A 72 29.76 6.24 24.87
N GLN A 73 30.12 7.31 25.58
CA GLN A 73 29.39 8.58 25.54
C GLN A 73 29.34 9.19 24.13
N LEU A 74 30.44 9.06 23.37
CA LEU A 74 30.49 9.51 21.98
C LEU A 74 29.55 8.67 21.10
N LEU A 75 29.56 7.34 21.27
CA LEU A 75 28.69 6.44 20.51
C LEU A 75 27.21 6.73 20.79
N LEU A 76 26.84 6.95 22.05
CA LEU A 76 25.48 7.36 22.44
C LEU A 76 25.09 8.71 21.80
N SER A 77 25.97 9.71 21.88
CA SER A 77 25.72 11.04 21.28
C SER A 77 25.54 10.98 19.76
N LEU A 78 26.20 10.03 19.09
CA LEU A 78 26.01 9.78 17.66
C LEU A 78 24.70 9.05 17.37
N ALA A 79 24.30 8.10 18.23
CA ALA A 79 23.04 7.38 18.10
C ALA A 79 21.83 8.31 18.30
N ASP A 80 21.96 9.30 19.19
CA ASP A 80 20.91 10.30 19.46
C ASP A 80 20.52 11.13 18.24
N MET A 81 21.37 11.21 17.20
CA MET A 81 21.02 11.87 15.93
C MET A 81 19.77 11.26 15.26
N LYS A 82 19.44 10.00 15.57
CA LYS A 82 18.22 9.35 15.10
C LYS A 82 16.96 9.81 15.85
N THR A 83 17.08 10.17 17.12
CA THR A 83 15.94 10.31 18.05
C THR A 83 15.75 11.73 18.59
N ASP A 84 16.67 12.65 18.29
CA ASP A 84 16.59 14.05 18.75
C ASP A 84 15.52 14.91 18.06
N GLY A 85 14.77 14.33 17.10
CA GLY A 85 13.64 14.98 16.42
C GLY A 85 14.02 16.01 15.37
N ASN A 86 15.31 16.27 15.14
CA ASN A 86 15.74 17.29 14.18
C ASN A 86 15.81 16.78 12.74
N ILE A 87 15.88 15.45 12.55
CA ILE A 87 15.89 14.79 11.23
C ILE A 87 14.55 14.06 11.03
N LEU A 88 13.79 14.46 10.00
CA LEU A 88 12.47 13.91 9.69
C LEU A 88 12.31 13.62 8.18
N PRO A 89 11.78 12.46 7.76
CA PRO A 89 11.48 11.27 8.57
C PRO A 89 12.70 10.71 9.33
N LEU A 90 12.47 9.96 10.41
CA LEU A 90 13.56 9.48 11.27
C LEU A 90 14.52 8.59 10.48
N PRO A 91 15.84 8.85 10.51
CA PRO A 91 16.79 8.09 9.72
C PRO A 91 17.02 6.69 10.30
N VAL A 92 17.32 5.74 9.42
CA VAL A 92 17.74 4.39 9.80
C VAL A 92 19.27 4.36 9.81
N LEU A 93 19.86 4.25 10.99
CA LEU A 93 21.32 4.22 11.16
C LEU A 93 21.78 3.24 12.23
N THR A 94 23.04 2.80 12.13
CA THR A 94 23.77 2.06 13.17
C THR A 94 25.03 2.81 13.55
N VAL A 95 25.44 2.70 14.81
CA VAL A 95 26.66 3.31 15.35
C VAL A 95 27.52 2.22 15.98
N GLU A 96 28.77 2.08 15.55
CA GLU A 96 29.69 1.07 16.05
C GLU A 96 31.09 1.64 16.24
N LYS A 97 31.84 1.12 17.22
CA LYS A 97 33.30 1.28 17.27
C LYS A 97 33.95 0.20 16.41
N ARG A 98 34.82 0.60 15.49
CA ARG A 98 35.60 -0.31 14.64
C ARG A 98 37.08 0.03 14.69
N THR A 99 37.93 -0.99 14.76
CA THR A 99 39.38 -0.82 14.66
C THR A 99 39.78 -0.88 13.19
N LEU A 100 40.13 0.28 12.61
CA LEU A 100 40.52 0.45 11.21
C LEU A 100 41.94 1.03 11.16
N LYS A 101 42.80 0.52 10.27
CA LYS A 101 44.24 0.90 10.22
C LYS A 101 44.92 0.85 11.61
N GLY A 102 44.52 -0.10 12.48
CA GLY A 102 45.09 -0.30 13.81
C GLY A 102 44.66 0.72 14.89
N LYS A 103 43.67 1.58 14.61
CA LYS A 103 43.12 2.56 15.56
C LYS A 103 41.60 2.47 15.62
N ASP A 104 41.03 2.82 16.76
CA ASP A 104 39.58 2.83 16.94
C ASP A 104 38.96 4.07 16.29
N ILE A 105 37.91 3.85 15.49
CA ILE A 105 37.12 4.87 14.79
C ILE A 105 35.64 4.58 15.06
N ALA A 106 34.86 5.63 15.32
CA ALA A 106 33.40 5.50 15.39
C ALA A 106 32.81 5.57 13.98
N VAL A 107 32.01 4.57 13.63
CA VAL A 107 31.43 4.37 12.31
C VAL A 107 29.91 4.47 12.44
N VAL A 108 29.33 5.48 11.78
CA VAL A 108 27.87 5.62 11.65
C VAL A 108 27.47 5.20 10.25
N THR A 109 26.73 4.11 10.12
CA THR A 109 26.21 3.63 8.84
C THR A 109 24.77 4.08 8.69
N VAL A 110 24.47 4.82 7.62
CA VAL A 110 23.14 5.37 7.34
C VAL A 110 22.57 4.68 6.12
N ILE A 111 21.37 4.12 6.26
CA ILE A 111 20.64 3.48 5.16
C ILE A 111 19.86 4.56 4.40
N PRO A 112 19.88 4.57 3.05
CA PRO A 112 18.99 5.42 2.25
C PRO A 112 17.53 5.25 2.68
N SER A 113 16.82 6.36 2.84
CA SER A 113 15.43 6.37 3.24
C SER A 113 14.53 5.84 2.11
N ASP A 114 13.43 5.21 2.51
CA ASP A 114 12.28 4.91 1.66
C ASP A 114 11.31 6.10 1.53
N MET A 115 11.45 7.13 2.37
CA MET A 115 10.59 8.33 2.39
C MET A 115 11.35 9.66 2.17
N PRO A 116 12.16 9.81 1.08
CA PRO A 116 12.74 11.12 0.78
C PRO A 116 11.67 12.17 0.37
N PRO A 117 11.91 13.48 0.52
CA PRO A 117 13.08 14.08 1.11
C PRO A 117 13.07 14.03 2.64
N VAL A 118 14.13 13.49 3.22
CA VAL A 118 14.52 13.66 4.61
C VAL A 118 15.03 15.09 4.80
N LYS A 119 14.62 15.72 5.91
CA LYS A 119 14.93 17.10 6.26
C LYS A 119 15.66 17.13 7.59
N TYR A 120 16.67 17.98 7.70
CA TYR A 120 17.30 18.35 8.98
C TYR A 120 17.04 19.83 9.26
N GLU A 121 16.41 20.15 10.39
CA GLU A 121 15.96 21.52 10.74
C GLU A 121 15.13 22.17 9.60
N GLY A 122 14.25 21.39 8.98
CA GLY A 122 13.37 21.82 7.90
C GLY A 122 14.05 21.99 6.53
N ARG A 123 15.36 21.75 6.41
CA ARG A 123 16.12 21.87 5.16
C ARG A 123 16.47 20.49 4.58
N ILE A 124 16.36 20.36 3.27
CA ILE A 124 16.73 19.14 2.55
C ILE A 124 18.22 19.20 2.23
N TRP A 125 19.00 18.34 2.87
CA TRP A 125 20.43 18.21 2.60
C TRP A 125 20.66 17.08 1.61
N ILE A 126 21.51 17.32 0.62
CA ILE A 126 21.90 16.35 -0.42
C ILE A 126 23.41 16.35 -0.60
N ARG A 127 23.92 15.38 -1.34
CA ARG A 127 25.31 15.38 -1.81
C ARG A 127 25.35 15.44 -3.33
N THR A 128 26.31 16.23 -3.81
CA THR A 128 26.67 16.34 -5.23
C THR A 128 28.18 16.14 -5.30
N GLY A 129 28.60 14.90 -5.53
CA GLY A 129 29.99 14.50 -5.30
C GLY A 129 30.39 14.66 -3.80
N PRO A 130 31.65 15.00 -3.48
CA PRO A 130 32.15 15.01 -2.10
C PRO A 130 31.58 16.16 -1.24
N ARG A 131 30.74 17.04 -1.79
CA ARG A 131 30.18 18.20 -1.09
C ARG A 131 28.72 17.99 -0.73
N ARG A 132 28.36 18.50 0.46
CA ARG A 132 26.95 18.66 0.88
C ARG A 132 26.42 20.02 0.42
N SER A 133 25.18 20.05 -0.02
CA SER A 133 24.45 21.27 -0.37
C SER A 133 22.98 21.16 0.09
N ILE A 134 22.28 22.29 0.05
CA ILE A 134 20.82 22.33 0.22
C ILE A 134 20.20 22.06 -1.15
N ALA A 135 19.21 21.18 -1.21
CA ALA A 135 18.52 20.86 -2.45
C ALA A 135 17.78 22.09 -3.01
N ASN A 136 17.90 22.30 -4.32
CA ASN A 136 17.06 23.24 -5.07
C ASN A 136 15.69 22.62 -5.39
N ALA A 137 14.77 23.40 -5.98
CA ALA A 137 13.41 22.94 -6.28
C ALA A 137 13.35 21.74 -7.25
N GLN A 138 14.30 21.64 -8.19
CA GLN A 138 14.39 20.52 -9.12
C GLN A 138 14.88 19.25 -8.39
N GLU A 139 15.88 19.36 -7.52
CA GLU A 139 16.40 18.24 -6.72
C GLU A 139 15.38 17.77 -5.68
N GLU A 140 14.67 18.69 -5.03
CA GLU A 140 13.52 18.36 -4.18
C GLU A 140 12.42 17.62 -4.96
N ARG A 141 12.15 18.04 -6.20
CA ARG A 141 11.23 17.31 -7.08
C ARG A 141 11.71 15.89 -7.37
N VAL A 142 13.00 15.71 -7.69
CA VAL A 142 13.59 14.37 -7.91
C VAL A 142 13.47 13.50 -6.65
N LEU A 143 13.73 14.04 -5.47
CA LEU A 143 13.59 13.31 -4.20
C LEU A 143 12.12 12.93 -3.90
N ASN A 144 11.19 13.84 -4.16
CA ASN A 144 9.76 13.56 -4.07
C ASN A 144 9.32 12.50 -5.10
N GLU A 145 9.88 12.51 -6.32
CA GLU A 145 9.66 11.49 -7.34
C GLU A 145 10.26 10.14 -6.94
N LYS A 146 11.43 10.09 -6.28
CA LYS A 146 11.99 8.86 -5.70
C LYS A 146 11.10 8.28 -4.60
N ARG A 147 10.51 9.14 -3.76
CA ARG A 147 9.46 8.72 -2.83
C ARG A 147 8.22 8.23 -3.55
N ARG A 148 7.84 8.81 -4.69
CA ARG A 148 6.75 8.30 -5.56
C ARG A 148 7.09 6.96 -6.21
N TYR A 149 8.34 6.71 -6.57
CA TYR A 149 8.80 5.42 -7.10
C TYR A 149 8.73 4.30 -6.03
N LYS A 150 8.83 4.67 -4.74
CA LYS A 150 8.58 3.79 -3.58
C LYS A 150 7.18 3.91 -2.97
N ASN A 151 6.32 4.80 -3.48
CA ASN A 151 4.89 4.97 -3.15
C ASN A 151 4.05 4.62 -4.39
N LEU A 152 4.37 3.51 -5.05
CA LEU A 152 3.36 2.90 -5.90
C LEU A 152 2.16 2.55 -5.00
N PRO A 153 0.91 2.63 -5.47
CA PRO A 153 -0.19 2.04 -4.73
C PRO A 153 0.11 0.55 -4.51
N PHE A 154 -0.22 0.01 -3.33
CA PHE A 154 0.13 -1.37 -2.97
C PHE A 154 -0.39 -2.38 -4.00
N ASP A 155 -1.50 -2.08 -4.66
CA ASP A 155 -2.08 -2.93 -5.70
C ASP A 155 -1.16 -3.18 -6.90
N ILE A 156 -0.08 -2.42 -7.14
CA ILE A 156 0.90 -2.72 -8.20
C ILE A 156 2.28 -3.12 -7.67
N TYR A 157 2.38 -3.46 -6.38
CA TYR A 157 3.63 -4.00 -5.85
C TYR A 157 3.93 -5.36 -6.47
N PRO A 158 5.20 -5.61 -6.88
CA PRO A 158 5.62 -6.93 -7.31
C PRO A 158 5.61 -7.90 -6.13
N LEU A 159 5.20 -9.14 -6.39
CA LEU A 159 5.29 -10.25 -5.44
C LEU A 159 6.35 -11.26 -5.94
N PRO A 160 7.62 -11.17 -5.47
CA PRO A 160 8.72 -11.98 -5.99
C PRO A 160 8.55 -13.50 -5.82
N THR A 161 7.65 -13.93 -4.92
CA THR A 161 7.30 -15.33 -4.73
C THR A 161 6.35 -15.87 -5.79
N ALA A 162 5.64 -14.99 -6.51
CA ALA A 162 4.70 -15.36 -7.55
C ALA A 162 5.37 -15.48 -8.91
N ARG A 163 4.78 -16.28 -9.80
CA ARG A 163 5.27 -16.56 -11.14
C ARG A 163 4.18 -16.30 -12.16
N LEU A 164 4.57 -16.09 -13.41
CA LEU A 164 3.65 -15.91 -14.53
C LEU A 164 2.64 -17.07 -14.68
N SER A 165 3.05 -18.30 -14.30
CA SER A 165 2.19 -19.49 -14.31
C SER A 165 1.02 -19.43 -13.33
N ASP A 166 1.10 -18.57 -12.31
CA ASP A 166 0.06 -18.41 -11.30
C ASP A 166 -1.09 -17.53 -11.82
N LEU A 167 -0.85 -16.79 -12.90
CA LEU A 167 -1.85 -16.03 -13.63
C LEU A 167 -2.59 -16.91 -14.65
N SER A 168 -3.90 -16.73 -14.74
CA SER A 168 -4.76 -17.38 -15.71
C SER A 168 -4.73 -16.64 -17.03
N ARG A 169 -4.01 -17.21 -18.01
CA ARG A 169 -4.02 -16.71 -19.39
C ARG A 169 -5.42 -16.68 -19.99
N MET A 170 -6.26 -17.68 -19.67
CA MET A 170 -7.64 -17.76 -20.15
C MET A 170 -8.47 -16.56 -19.66
N ILE A 171 -8.43 -16.26 -18.36
CA ILE A 171 -9.17 -15.11 -17.82
C ILE A 171 -8.67 -13.80 -18.46
N PHE A 172 -7.35 -13.67 -18.64
CA PHE A 172 -6.78 -12.47 -19.25
C PHE A 172 -7.22 -12.28 -20.71
N GLU A 173 -7.05 -13.30 -21.55
CA GLU A 173 -7.30 -13.20 -22.98
C GLU A 173 -8.80 -13.26 -23.33
N SER A 174 -9.59 -14.04 -22.59
CA SER A 174 -11.00 -14.30 -22.91
C SER A 174 -11.99 -13.45 -22.11
N GLU A 175 -11.62 -12.94 -20.93
CA GLU A 175 -12.53 -12.13 -20.10
C GLU A 175 -12.04 -10.68 -19.93
N TYR A 176 -10.77 -10.46 -19.59
CA TYR A 176 -10.27 -9.10 -19.32
C TYR A 176 -10.06 -8.26 -20.59
N LEU A 177 -9.27 -8.76 -21.55
CA LEU A 177 -8.91 -8.00 -22.75
C LEU A 177 -10.13 -7.55 -23.58
N PRO A 178 -11.15 -8.40 -23.85
CA PRO A 178 -12.32 -7.99 -24.64
C PRO A 178 -13.18 -6.91 -23.97
N GLN A 179 -13.07 -6.77 -22.64
CA GLN A 179 -13.77 -5.72 -21.89
C GLN A 179 -12.91 -4.45 -21.77
N ALA A 180 -11.58 -4.59 -21.78
CA ALA A 180 -10.64 -3.48 -21.62
C ALA A 180 -10.38 -2.71 -22.93
N PHE A 181 -10.48 -3.37 -24.08
CA PHE A 181 -10.12 -2.82 -25.38
C PHE A 181 -11.18 -3.19 -26.43
N ALA A 182 -11.33 -2.34 -27.45
CA ALA A 182 -12.19 -2.64 -28.60
C ALA A 182 -11.57 -3.74 -29.48
N ASP A 183 -12.41 -4.48 -30.20
CA ASP A 183 -12.00 -5.65 -30.99
C ASP A 183 -10.96 -5.29 -32.07
N ASP A 184 -11.14 -4.17 -32.76
CA ASP A 184 -10.21 -3.64 -33.77
C ASP A 184 -8.82 -3.32 -33.17
N VAL A 185 -8.80 -2.74 -31.96
CA VAL A 185 -7.57 -2.48 -31.21
C VAL A 185 -6.86 -3.77 -30.82
N LEU A 186 -7.59 -4.84 -30.51
CA LEU A 186 -7.02 -6.15 -30.16
C LEU A 186 -6.50 -6.90 -31.39
N GLU A 187 -7.19 -6.83 -32.51
CA GLU A 187 -6.81 -7.46 -33.78
C GLU A 187 -5.53 -6.84 -34.37
N GLU A 188 -5.38 -5.52 -34.28
CA GLU A 188 -4.18 -4.80 -34.72
C GLU A 188 -3.02 -4.88 -33.70
N ASN A 189 -3.25 -5.45 -32.50
CA ASN A 189 -2.28 -5.46 -31.42
C ASN A 189 -1.16 -6.48 -31.63
N GLY A 190 -0.06 -6.06 -32.25
CA GLY A 190 1.15 -6.87 -32.43
C GLY A 190 1.95 -7.20 -31.16
N ARG A 191 1.51 -6.78 -29.97
CA ARG A 191 2.20 -7.04 -28.69
C ARG A 191 2.16 -8.53 -28.33
N SER A 192 3.27 -9.02 -27.82
CA SER A 192 3.39 -10.33 -27.15
C SER A 192 2.53 -10.40 -25.88
N TYR A 193 2.32 -11.62 -25.38
CA TYR A 193 1.57 -11.86 -24.14
C TYR A 193 2.13 -11.09 -22.93
N GLY A 194 3.46 -11.07 -22.76
CA GLY A 194 4.12 -10.33 -21.69
C GLY A 194 3.93 -8.82 -21.81
N GLU A 195 4.03 -8.26 -23.02
CA GLU A 195 3.78 -6.84 -23.28
C GLU A 195 2.33 -6.44 -22.98
N ARG A 196 1.35 -7.29 -23.30
CA ARG A 196 -0.07 -7.06 -22.97
C ARG A 196 -0.31 -7.07 -21.46
N LEU A 197 0.29 -8.04 -20.74
CA LEU A 197 0.19 -8.10 -19.27
C LEU A 197 0.82 -6.86 -18.61
N ALA A 198 2.02 -6.47 -19.07
CA ALA A 198 2.72 -5.30 -18.55
C ALA A 198 1.97 -3.99 -18.83
N SER A 199 1.36 -3.83 -20.01
CA SER A 199 0.55 -2.63 -20.31
C SER A 199 -0.70 -2.54 -19.44
N CYS A 200 -1.19 -3.68 -18.94
CA CYS A 200 -2.30 -3.77 -17.99
C CYS A 200 -1.83 -3.82 -16.52
N ARG A 201 -0.52 -3.62 -16.26
CA ARG A 201 0.10 -3.65 -14.92
C ARG A 201 -0.07 -4.96 -14.14
N MET A 202 -0.32 -6.07 -14.84
CA MET A 202 -0.47 -7.40 -14.24
C MET A 202 0.88 -8.03 -13.86
N ILE A 203 1.95 -7.56 -14.51
CA ILE A 203 3.35 -7.89 -14.24
C ILE A 203 4.18 -6.61 -14.26
N VAL A 204 5.41 -6.65 -13.74
CA VAL A 204 6.32 -5.48 -13.69
C VAL A 204 6.68 -4.98 -15.09
N SER A 205 7.20 -5.87 -15.95
CA SER A 205 7.51 -5.56 -17.36
C SER A 205 7.59 -6.85 -18.20
N PRO A 206 7.77 -6.75 -19.53
CA PRO A 206 8.05 -7.93 -20.36
C PRO A 206 9.37 -8.63 -19.98
N GLU A 207 10.37 -7.87 -19.53
CA GLU A 207 11.68 -8.36 -19.10
C GLU A 207 11.66 -8.86 -17.64
N ASP A 208 10.85 -8.24 -16.79
CA ASP A 208 10.58 -8.66 -15.42
C ASP A 208 9.13 -9.15 -15.30
N THR A 209 8.94 -10.45 -15.53
CA THR A 209 7.61 -11.08 -15.52
C THR A 209 7.02 -11.32 -14.13
N THR A 210 7.60 -10.73 -13.08
CA THR A 210 7.07 -10.84 -11.71
C THR A 210 5.64 -10.31 -11.65
N PRO A 211 4.66 -11.11 -11.20
CA PRO A 211 3.29 -10.65 -11.02
C PRO A 211 3.18 -9.54 -9.98
N THR A 212 2.29 -8.59 -10.26
CA THR A 212 1.88 -7.58 -9.27
C THR A 212 0.75 -8.11 -8.39
N VAL A 213 0.48 -7.44 -7.27
CA VAL A 213 -0.72 -7.68 -6.44
C VAL A 213 -1.99 -7.63 -7.30
N LEU A 214 -2.12 -6.65 -8.19
CA LEU A 214 -3.23 -6.49 -9.13
C LEU A 214 -3.33 -7.70 -10.06
N GLY A 215 -2.21 -8.13 -10.64
CA GLY A 215 -2.16 -9.29 -11.52
C GLY A 215 -2.72 -10.54 -10.84
N LEU A 216 -2.29 -10.80 -9.61
CA LEU A 216 -2.79 -11.93 -8.82
C LEU A 216 -4.25 -11.76 -8.43
N LEU A 217 -4.66 -10.60 -7.94
CA LEU A 217 -6.05 -10.37 -7.54
C LEU A 217 -7.01 -10.44 -8.74
N ALA A 218 -6.61 -9.96 -9.91
CA ALA A 218 -7.45 -9.94 -11.11
C ALA A 218 -7.44 -11.26 -11.89
N LEU A 219 -6.29 -11.93 -11.98
CA LEU A 219 -6.07 -13.07 -12.88
C LEU A 219 -5.52 -14.32 -12.18
N GLY A 220 -5.19 -14.24 -10.90
CA GLY A 220 -4.56 -15.33 -10.16
C GLY A 220 -5.49 -16.53 -10.04
N LYS A 221 -4.92 -17.72 -10.20
CA LYS A 221 -5.64 -19.00 -10.01
C LYS A 221 -5.96 -19.25 -8.52
N SER A 222 -5.01 -18.89 -7.66
CA SER A 222 -5.09 -19.00 -6.20
C SER A 222 -4.44 -17.78 -5.52
N PRO A 223 -5.00 -16.56 -5.65
CA PRO A 223 -4.36 -15.36 -5.12
C PRO A 223 -4.17 -15.39 -3.60
N GLN A 224 -5.00 -16.15 -2.89
CA GLN A 224 -4.92 -16.30 -1.44
C GLN A 224 -3.64 -17.04 -0.98
N ASP A 225 -2.96 -17.80 -1.85
CA ASP A 225 -1.64 -18.38 -1.53
C ASP A 225 -0.57 -17.30 -1.29
N PHE A 226 -0.77 -16.12 -1.88
CA PHE A 226 0.13 -14.95 -1.77
C PHE A 226 -0.44 -13.87 -0.84
N LEU A 227 -1.77 -13.78 -0.77
CA LEU A 227 -2.50 -12.79 0.02
C LEU A 227 -3.58 -13.50 0.87
N PRO A 228 -3.22 -14.16 1.98
CA PRO A 228 -4.14 -15.06 2.71
C PRO A 228 -5.40 -14.39 3.23
N GLY A 229 -5.37 -13.08 3.52
CA GLY A 229 -6.56 -12.34 3.94
C GLY A 229 -7.43 -11.81 2.80
N ALA A 230 -7.03 -11.97 1.54
CA ALA A 230 -7.72 -11.39 0.39
C ALA A 230 -8.92 -12.25 -0.06
N TYR A 231 -9.84 -12.54 0.85
CA TYR A 231 -11.07 -13.29 0.60
C TYR A 231 -12.28 -12.63 1.26
N ILE A 232 -13.47 -13.14 0.93
CA ILE A 232 -14.74 -12.71 1.55
C ILE A 232 -15.27 -13.86 2.41
N GLN A 233 -15.43 -13.62 3.71
CA GLN A 233 -16.12 -14.51 4.62
C GLN A 233 -17.61 -14.15 4.65
N PHE A 234 -18.47 -15.06 4.22
CA PHE A 234 -19.92 -14.91 4.34
C PHE A 234 -20.45 -15.73 5.52
N LEU A 235 -21.30 -15.14 6.36
CA LEU A 235 -22.07 -15.84 7.39
C LEU A 235 -23.53 -15.40 7.36
N ARG A 236 -24.45 -16.37 7.33
CA ARG A 236 -25.87 -16.16 7.65
C ARG A 236 -26.12 -16.64 9.07
N ILE A 237 -26.46 -15.71 9.95
CA ILE A 237 -26.65 -15.93 11.38
C ILE A 237 -28.13 -15.88 11.70
N ASP A 238 -28.69 -16.95 12.27
CA ASP A 238 -30.08 -17.01 12.69
C ASP A 238 -30.25 -16.38 14.07
N GLY A 239 -30.13 -15.06 14.08
CA GLY A 239 -30.25 -14.24 15.27
C GLY A 239 -29.79 -12.80 15.00
N THR A 240 -29.56 -12.05 16.07
CA THR A 240 -29.15 -10.64 16.02
C THR A 240 -27.77 -10.38 16.62
N GLU A 241 -27.20 -11.40 17.27
CA GLU A 241 -25.88 -11.38 17.90
C GLU A 241 -24.91 -12.33 17.17
N LEU A 242 -23.63 -12.00 17.21
CA LEU A 242 -22.59 -12.81 16.52
C LEU A 242 -22.46 -14.23 17.09
N ALA A 243 -22.86 -14.44 18.35
CA ALA A 243 -22.84 -15.74 19.02
C ALA A 243 -24.04 -16.64 18.67
N ASP A 244 -25.03 -16.12 17.92
CA ASP A 244 -26.20 -16.88 17.51
C ASP A 244 -25.85 -17.96 16.46
N PRO A 245 -26.70 -18.99 16.27
CA PRO A 245 -26.40 -20.10 15.37
C PRO A 245 -26.18 -19.64 13.91
N VAL A 246 -25.11 -20.16 13.29
CA VAL A 246 -24.84 -19.97 11.85
C VAL A 246 -25.61 -21.01 11.05
N ILE A 247 -26.40 -20.58 10.07
CA ILE A 247 -27.22 -21.44 9.21
C ILE A 247 -26.69 -21.57 7.79
N ASP A 248 -25.77 -20.69 7.38
CA ASP A 248 -25.02 -20.81 6.13
C ASP A 248 -23.69 -20.07 6.28
N GLU A 249 -22.62 -20.68 5.78
CA GLU A 249 -21.26 -20.16 5.84
C GLU A 249 -20.56 -20.46 4.52
N GLU A 250 -19.79 -19.49 4.03
CA GLU A 250 -18.92 -19.71 2.88
C GLU A 250 -17.67 -18.83 2.94
N GLU A 251 -16.51 -19.48 2.78
CA GLU A 251 -15.26 -18.80 2.46
C GLU A 251 -15.16 -18.63 0.93
N ILE A 252 -15.30 -17.40 0.46
CA ILE A 252 -15.34 -17.08 -0.96
C ILE A 252 -13.96 -16.61 -1.40
N ASN A 253 -13.21 -17.55 -2.00
CA ASN A 253 -11.86 -17.37 -2.55
C ASN A 253 -11.86 -17.23 -4.08
N GLY A 254 -10.70 -16.87 -4.65
CA GLY A 254 -10.47 -16.69 -6.09
C GLY A 254 -10.08 -15.26 -6.46
N SER A 255 -10.17 -14.93 -7.75
CA SER A 255 -9.95 -13.57 -8.25
C SER A 255 -11.00 -12.60 -7.71
N ILE A 256 -10.76 -11.29 -7.76
CA ILE A 256 -11.75 -10.29 -7.27
C ILE A 256 -13.08 -10.42 -7.99
N VAL A 257 -13.03 -10.76 -9.29
CA VAL A 257 -14.22 -10.93 -10.13
C VAL A 257 -15.02 -12.14 -9.67
N ASP A 258 -14.35 -13.26 -9.43
CA ASP A 258 -15.00 -14.48 -8.93
C ASP A 258 -15.59 -14.26 -7.54
N MET A 259 -14.84 -13.61 -6.66
CA MET A 259 -15.28 -13.30 -5.30
C MET A 259 -16.54 -12.43 -5.32
N LEU A 260 -16.57 -11.38 -6.16
CA LEU A 260 -17.74 -10.52 -6.30
C LEU A 260 -18.95 -11.26 -6.87
N ARG A 261 -18.79 -11.98 -8.00
CA ARG A 261 -19.87 -12.75 -8.63
C ARG A 261 -20.48 -13.77 -7.66
N ARG A 262 -19.65 -14.57 -6.99
CA ARG A 262 -20.12 -15.58 -6.03
C ARG A 262 -20.79 -14.96 -4.81
N THR A 263 -20.25 -13.86 -4.29
CA THR A 263 -20.87 -13.16 -3.15
C THR A 263 -22.23 -12.56 -3.54
N GLU A 264 -22.36 -12.00 -4.74
CA GLU A 264 -23.64 -11.51 -5.25
C GLU A 264 -24.68 -12.63 -5.40
N GLU A 265 -24.29 -13.78 -5.93
CA GLU A 265 -25.17 -14.96 -6.02
C GLU A 265 -25.63 -15.41 -4.65
N LYS A 266 -24.70 -15.48 -3.68
CA LYS A 266 -25.01 -15.83 -2.28
C LYS A 266 -25.98 -14.84 -1.65
N LEU A 267 -25.72 -13.54 -1.80
CA LEU A 267 -26.61 -12.48 -1.31
C LEU A 267 -27.99 -12.57 -1.96
N LYS A 268 -28.05 -12.77 -3.28
CA LYS A 268 -29.32 -12.91 -4.02
C LYS A 268 -30.12 -14.14 -3.59
N ALA A 269 -29.46 -15.26 -3.30
CA ALA A 269 -30.11 -16.49 -2.86
C ALA A 269 -30.79 -16.35 -1.49
N HIS A 270 -30.22 -15.54 -0.59
CA HIS A 270 -30.80 -15.21 0.73
C HIS A 270 -31.79 -14.05 0.69
N ASN A 271 -31.61 -13.09 -0.23
CA ASN A 271 -32.47 -11.90 -0.39
C ASN A 271 -33.81 -12.20 -1.10
N ARG A 272 -34.46 -13.31 -0.72
CA ARG A 272 -35.66 -13.80 -1.39
C ARG A 272 -36.75 -12.75 -1.35
N SER A 273 -37.29 -12.42 -2.52
CA SER A 273 -38.40 -11.48 -2.62
C SER A 273 -39.69 -12.17 -2.22
N ALA A 274 -40.47 -11.53 -1.34
CA ALA A 274 -41.85 -11.94 -1.12
C ALA A 274 -42.68 -11.48 -2.32
N VAL A 275 -43.50 -12.38 -2.87
CA VAL A 275 -44.49 -12.05 -3.89
C VAL A 275 -45.82 -11.87 -3.18
N ASP A 276 -46.26 -10.63 -3.03
CA ASP A 276 -47.61 -10.38 -2.56
C ASP A 276 -48.59 -10.52 -3.73
N ILE A 277 -49.38 -11.60 -3.68
CA ILE A 277 -50.41 -11.93 -4.67
C ILE A 277 -51.82 -11.51 -4.21
N THR A 278 -51.94 -10.91 -3.03
CA THR A 278 -53.23 -10.68 -2.37
C THR A 278 -53.66 -9.22 -2.32
N SER A 279 -52.71 -8.28 -2.32
CA SER A 279 -53.00 -6.87 -2.03
C SER A 279 -53.13 -5.97 -3.25
N HIS A 280 -52.64 -6.37 -4.43
CA HIS A 280 -52.61 -5.53 -5.64
C HIS A 280 -53.01 -6.33 -6.90
N ALA A 281 -53.54 -5.63 -7.91
CA ALA A 281 -53.92 -6.22 -9.21
C ALA A 281 -52.71 -6.74 -10.02
N THR A 282 -51.49 -6.35 -9.63
CA THR A 282 -50.22 -6.82 -10.18
C THR A 282 -49.31 -7.29 -9.05
N HIS A 283 -48.52 -8.34 -9.31
CA HIS A 283 -47.60 -8.93 -8.33
C HIS A 283 -46.53 -7.90 -7.96
N LEU A 284 -46.47 -7.50 -6.69
CA LEU A 284 -45.41 -6.63 -6.18
C LEU A 284 -44.30 -7.50 -5.61
N ILE A 285 -43.13 -7.47 -6.25
CA ILE A 285 -41.93 -8.18 -5.79
C ILE A 285 -41.22 -7.26 -4.80
N SER A 286 -41.30 -7.58 -3.51
CA SER A 286 -40.65 -6.82 -2.43
C SER A 286 -39.43 -7.60 -1.93
N SER A 287 -38.23 -7.08 -2.17
CA SER A 287 -36.99 -7.64 -1.61
C SER A 287 -36.64 -6.92 -0.30
N PRO A 288 -36.24 -7.64 0.77
CA PRO A 288 -35.85 -7.03 2.04
C PRO A 288 -34.74 -5.98 1.91
N TYR A 289 -33.82 -6.18 0.97
CA TYR A 289 -32.73 -5.25 0.67
C TYR A 289 -32.67 -4.95 -0.83
N PRO A 290 -32.46 -3.70 -1.26
CA PRO A 290 -32.27 -3.39 -2.67
C PRO A 290 -30.92 -3.95 -3.16
N GLN A 291 -30.97 -4.79 -4.19
CA GLN A 291 -29.78 -5.45 -4.76
C GLN A 291 -28.69 -4.45 -5.17
N ALA A 292 -29.09 -3.32 -5.75
CA ALA A 292 -28.16 -2.26 -6.15
C ALA A 292 -27.38 -1.67 -4.96
N ALA A 293 -28.01 -1.51 -3.78
CA ALA A 293 -27.30 -1.02 -2.61
C ALA A 293 -26.30 -2.05 -2.08
N LEU A 294 -26.69 -3.34 -2.02
CA LEU A 294 -25.80 -4.42 -1.62
C LEU A 294 -24.56 -4.51 -2.52
N GLN A 295 -24.76 -4.46 -3.84
CA GLN A 295 -23.68 -4.46 -4.83
C GLN A 295 -22.74 -3.27 -4.62
N GLN A 296 -23.27 -2.05 -4.47
CA GLN A 296 -22.42 -0.87 -4.27
C GLN A 296 -21.58 -0.97 -3.00
N ILE A 297 -22.16 -1.42 -1.88
CA ILE A 297 -21.39 -1.55 -0.63
C ILE A 297 -20.35 -2.67 -0.74
N LEU A 298 -20.69 -3.80 -1.35
CA LEU A 298 -19.76 -4.90 -1.60
C LEU A 298 -18.57 -4.46 -2.47
N TYR A 299 -18.82 -3.76 -3.58
CA TYR A 299 -17.75 -3.28 -4.47
C TYR A 299 -16.85 -2.27 -3.78
N ASN A 300 -17.43 -1.35 -2.99
CA ASN A 300 -16.63 -0.41 -2.19
C ASN A 300 -15.79 -1.14 -1.14
N ALA A 301 -16.32 -2.20 -0.51
CA ALA A 301 -15.58 -2.99 0.46
C ALA A 301 -14.34 -3.64 -0.17
N VAL A 302 -14.46 -4.22 -1.37
CA VAL A 302 -13.32 -4.79 -2.12
C VAL A 302 -12.35 -3.70 -2.60
N LEU A 303 -12.88 -2.64 -3.21
CA LEU A 303 -12.07 -1.55 -3.78
C LEU A 303 -11.22 -0.82 -2.73
N HIS A 304 -11.77 -0.58 -1.54
CA HIS A 304 -11.10 0.20 -0.50
C HIS A 304 -10.41 -0.64 0.59
N ARG A 305 -10.47 -1.98 0.49
CA ARG A 305 -9.79 -2.90 1.40
C ARG A 305 -8.29 -2.61 1.48
N THR A 306 -7.72 -2.67 2.67
CA THR A 306 -6.26 -2.76 2.83
C THR A 306 -5.76 -4.16 2.53
N TYR A 307 -5.01 -4.30 1.43
CA TYR A 307 -4.39 -5.57 1.02
C TYR A 307 -3.00 -5.79 1.63
N GLU A 308 -2.46 -4.77 2.30
CA GLU A 308 -1.20 -4.84 3.03
C GLU A 308 -1.43 -4.87 4.54
N SER A 309 -0.46 -5.44 5.26
CA SER A 309 -0.36 -5.38 6.72
C SER A 309 -1.56 -5.94 7.51
N THR A 310 -2.44 -6.73 6.87
CA THR A 310 -3.54 -7.44 7.51
C THR A 310 -3.88 -8.74 6.81
N ASN A 311 -4.25 -9.76 7.61
CA ASN A 311 -4.82 -11.01 7.12
C ASN A 311 -6.34 -11.09 7.37
N ALA A 312 -6.97 -10.01 7.83
CA ALA A 312 -8.42 -10.00 8.02
C ALA A 312 -9.14 -10.05 6.64
N PRO A 313 -10.15 -10.91 6.46
CA PRO A 313 -11.00 -10.89 5.28
C PRO A 313 -12.00 -9.74 5.31
N ILE A 314 -12.64 -9.49 4.17
CA ILE A 314 -13.93 -8.80 4.18
C ILE A 314 -14.94 -9.76 4.80
N ARG A 315 -15.75 -9.28 5.74
CA ARG A 315 -16.80 -10.09 6.36
C ARG A 315 -18.15 -9.57 5.93
N VAL A 316 -18.99 -10.47 5.46
CA VAL A 316 -20.39 -10.21 5.12
C VAL A 316 -21.23 -11.03 6.10
N TYR A 317 -21.72 -10.36 7.14
CA TYR A 317 -22.54 -10.99 8.19
C TYR A 317 -23.99 -10.61 7.99
N TRP A 318 -24.84 -11.61 7.80
CA TRP A 318 -26.26 -11.44 7.58
C TRP A 318 -27.03 -11.94 8.81
N PHE A 319 -27.49 -11.01 9.63
CA PHE A 319 -28.35 -11.21 10.79
C PHE A 319 -29.83 -11.13 10.41
N ASN A 320 -30.71 -11.54 11.32
CA ASN A 320 -32.15 -11.50 11.07
C ASN A 320 -32.70 -10.07 10.88
N ASP A 321 -32.04 -9.05 11.42
CA ASP A 321 -32.46 -7.64 11.35
C ASP A 321 -31.62 -6.77 10.40
N ARG A 322 -30.40 -7.20 10.04
CA ARG A 322 -29.44 -6.38 9.28
C ARG A 322 -28.38 -7.21 8.54
N ILE A 323 -27.73 -6.58 7.59
CA ILE A 323 -26.49 -7.05 6.95
C ILE A 323 -25.36 -6.10 7.34
N GLU A 324 -24.25 -6.65 7.79
CA GLU A 324 -23.00 -5.94 8.07
C GLU A 324 -21.94 -6.34 7.07
N ILE A 325 -21.35 -5.35 6.38
CA ILE A 325 -20.19 -5.54 5.50
C ILE A 325 -19.00 -4.83 6.13
N ASN A 326 -18.07 -5.61 6.67
CA ASN A 326 -16.85 -5.15 7.33
C ASN A 326 -15.67 -5.30 6.36
N SER A 327 -15.05 -4.17 6.01
CA SER A 327 -13.84 -4.12 5.20
C SER A 327 -12.62 -3.74 6.04
N PRO A 328 -11.52 -4.50 5.97
CA PRO A 328 -10.25 -4.13 6.57
C PRO A 328 -9.68 -2.83 5.99
N GLY A 329 -9.16 -1.98 6.87
CA GLY A 329 -8.60 -0.66 6.54
C GLY A 329 -9.58 0.46 6.88
N GLY A 330 -9.09 1.47 7.58
CA GLY A 330 -9.85 2.68 7.86
C GLY A 330 -9.93 3.64 6.67
N PRO A 331 -10.58 4.82 6.87
CA PRO A 331 -10.58 5.92 5.92
C PRO A 331 -9.17 6.23 5.41
N TYR A 332 -9.07 6.58 4.13
CA TYR A 332 -7.79 6.73 3.42
C TYR A 332 -7.67 8.11 2.78
N GLY A 333 -6.46 8.67 2.80
CA GLY A 333 -6.15 9.95 2.16
C GLY A 333 -6.97 11.09 2.74
N ASN A 334 -7.74 11.77 1.88
CA ASN A 334 -8.59 12.90 2.28
C ASN A 334 -9.89 12.48 2.99
N VAL A 335 -10.21 11.19 3.04
CA VAL A 335 -11.40 10.68 3.74
C VAL A 335 -11.08 10.52 5.23
N THR A 336 -11.90 11.13 6.08
CA THR A 336 -11.85 11.04 7.54
C THR A 336 -13.14 10.40 8.05
N PRO A 337 -13.17 9.89 9.30
CA PRO A 337 -14.39 9.40 9.91
C PRO A 337 -15.56 10.41 9.86
N GLU A 338 -15.26 11.70 9.99
CA GLU A 338 -16.24 12.78 10.02
C GLU A 338 -16.84 13.09 8.65
N ASN A 339 -16.09 12.84 7.57
CA ASN A 339 -16.52 13.13 6.20
C ASN A 339 -16.89 11.87 5.40
N PHE A 340 -16.83 10.69 6.03
CA PHE A 340 -17.06 9.41 5.36
C PHE A 340 -18.46 9.35 4.71
N GLY A 341 -18.49 8.97 3.44
CA GLY A 341 -19.74 8.86 2.68
C GLY A 341 -20.38 10.20 2.31
N GLN A 342 -19.70 11.34 2.49
CA GLN A 342 -20.14 12.62 1.95
C GLN A 342 -19.87 12.69 0.44
N PRO A 343 -20.82 13.18 -0.39
CA PRO A 343 -20.60 13.32 -1.81
C PRO A 343 -19.39 14.21 -2.13
N GLY A 344 -18.54 13.79 -3.07
CA GLY A 344 -17.44 14.60 -3.59
C GLY A 344 -16.10 14.50 -2.84
N VAL A 345 -16.04 13.80 -1.69
CA VAL A 345 -14.78 13.50 -1.00
C VAL A 345 -14.40 12.05 -1.32
N THR A 346 -13.39 11.87 -2.16
CA THR A 346 -12.92 10.53 -2.56
C THR A 346 -11.42 10.46 -2.65
N ASP A 347 -10.84 9.40 -2.10
CA ASP A 347 -9.46 9.00 -2.34
C ASP A 347 -9.40 7.47 -2.49
N TYR A 348 -8.47 6.98 -3.32
CA TYR A 348 -8.43 5.57 -3.71
C TYR A 348 -7.18 4.91 -3.15
N ARG A 349 -7.40 3.95 -2.24
CA ARG A 349 -6.33 3.07 -1.74
C ARG A 349 -5.78 2.18 -2.84
N ASN A 350 -6.67 1.64 -3.68
CA ASN A 350 -6.33 0.71 -4.76
C ASN A 350 -6.85 1.23 -6.12
N PRO A 351 -6.20 2.24 -6.72
CA PRO A 351 -6.67 2.84 -7.97
C PRO A 351 -6.63 1.87 -9.16
N ASN A 352 -5.70 0.92 -9.20
CA ASN A 352 -5.61 -0.04 -10.30
C ASN A 352 -6.64 -1.18 -10.16
N ILE A 353 -6.99 -1.56 -8.92
CA ILE A 353 -8.15 -2.43 -8.68
C ILE A 353 -9.43 -1.74 -9.16
N ALA A 354 -9.55 -0.42 -8.98
CA ALA A 354 -10.67 0.35 -9.49
C ALA A 354 -10.79 0.23 -11.02
N ASP A 355 -9.67 0.31 -11.74
CA ASP A 355 -9.65 0.14 -13.19
C ASP A 355 -10.14 -1.26 -13.58
N VAL A 356 -9.70 -2.33 -12.89
CA VAL A 356 -10.18 -3.70 -13.15
C VAL A 356 -11.68 -3.83 -12.89
N LEU A 357 -12.18 -3.32 -11.76
CA LEU A 357 -13.61 -3.36 -11.45
C LEU A 357 -14.46 -2.59 -12.46
N LYS A 358 -13.94 -1.47 -12.96
CA LYS A 358 -14.58 -0.69 -14.01
C LYS A 358 -14.60 -1.43 -15.33
N THR A 359 -13.49 -2.06 -15.72
CA THR A 359 -13.38 -2.89 -16.93
C THR A 359 -14.43 -3.99 -16.94
N PHE A 360 -14.64 -4.69 -15.81
CA PHE A 360 -15.67 -5.72 -15.70
C PHE A 360 -17.09 -5.19 -15.44
N GLY A 361 -17.30 -3.87 -15.43
CA GLY A 361 -18.62 -3.25 -15.29
C GLY A 361 -19.20 -3.23 -13.88
N PHE A 362 -18.43 -3.60 -12.85
CA PHE A 362 -18.89 -3.56 -11.45
C PHE A 362 -19.06 -2.12 -10.94
N ILE A 363 -18.23 -1.18 -11.41
CA ILE A 363 -18.33 0.23 -11.03
C ILE A 363 -18.48 1.13 -12.27
N GLN A 364 -19.43 2.08 -12.21
CA GLN A 364 -19.77 2.95 -13.35
C GLN A 364 -19.09 4.33 -13.29
N ALA A 365 -19.06 4.95 -12.11
CA ALA A 365 -18.49 6.29 -11.92
C ALA A 365 -17.98 6.49 -10.49
N PHE A 366 -16.80 7.08 -10.42
CA PHE A 366 -16.08 7.42 -9.20
C PHE A 366 -16.88 8.35 -8.27
N GLY A 367 -16.91 8.04 -6.97
CA GLY A 367 -17.52 8.88 -5.93
C GLY A 367 -19.04 8.94 -5.85
N ARG A 368 -19.77 8.11 -6.60
CA ARG A 368 -21.24 8.07 -6.56
C ARG A 368 -21.82 6.84 -5.85
N GLY A 369 -21.02 5.79 -5.61
CA GLY A 369 -21.52 4.49 -5.15
C GLY A 369 -22.32 4.55 -3.84
N ILE A 370 -21.78 5.20 -2.80
CA ILE A 370 -22.49 5.37 -1.51
C ILE A 370 -23.77 6.21 -1.68
N ALA A 371 -23.73 7.27 -2.49
CA ALA A 371 -24.91 8.10 -2.75
C ALA A 371 -26.00 7.33 -3.49
N THR A 372 -25.63 6.48 -4.46
CA THR A 372 -26.54 5.57 -5.15
C THR A 372 -27.13 4.55 -4.15
N ALA A 373 -26.30 3.92 -3.32
CA ALA A 373 -26.77 2.96 -2.32
C ALA A 373 -27.79 3.58 -1.35
N ARG A 374 -27.51 4.80 -0.84
CA ARG A 374 -28.46 5.54 0.02
C ARG A 374 -29.78 5.81 -0.68
N ARG A 375 -29.75 6.23 -1.95
CA ARG A 375 -30.96 6.49 -2.73
C ARG A 375 -31.80 5.22 -2.93
N GLU A 376 -31.15 4.09 -3.22
CA GLU A 376 -31.87 2.83 -3.42
C GLU A 376 -32.46 2.28 -2.12
N MET A 377 -31.76 2.45 -0.98
CA MET A 377 -32.30 2.13 0.35
C MET A 377 -33.56 2.95 0.66
N ASP A 378 -33.51 4.27 0.45
CA ASP A 378 -34.64 5.18 0.64
C ASP A 378 -35.82 4.81 -0.27
N ARG A 379 -35.55 4.56 -1.56
CA ARG A 379 -36.56 4.14 -2.54
C ARG A 379 -37.26 2.83 -2.19
N ASN A 380 -36.54 1.89 -1.59
CA ASN A 380 -37.10 0.59 -1.17
C ASN A 380 -37.85 0.68 0.19
N GLY A 381 -37.68 1.78 0.92
CA GLY A 381 -38.26 2.02 2.24
C GLY A 381 -37.44 1.45 3.40
N ASN A 382 -36.14 1.21 3.19
CA ASN A 382 -35.23 0.78 4.25
C ASN A 382 -34.75 1.97 5.09
N PRO A 383 -34.32 1.73 6.35
CA PRO A 383 -33.57 2.71 7.11
C PRO A 383 -32.29 3.16 6.40
N PRO A 384 -31.77 4.36 6.71
CA PRO A 384 -30.54 4.86 6.09
C PRO A 384 -29.34 3.96 6.42
N LEU A 385 -28.36 3.94 5.51
CA LEU A 385 -27.09 3.24 5.73
C LEU A 385 -26.35 3.83 6.93
N GLU A 386 -25.94 2.97 7.85
CA GLU A 386 -25.09 3.31 8.99
C GLU A 386 -23.64 2.91 8.66
N PHE A 387 -22.68 3.76 9.04
CA PHE A 387 -21.26 3.49 8.86
C PHE A 387 -20.53 3.63 10.19
N GLU A 388 -19.81 2.60 10.58
CA GLU A 388 -18.88 2.63 11.70
C GLU A 388 -17.46 2.60 11.14
N THR A 389 -16.66 3.62 11.46
CA THR A 389 -15.30 3.71 10.95
C THR A 389 -14.30 3.90 12.08
N ASN A 390 -13.17 3.22 11.98
CA ASN A 390 -12.01 3.45 12.82
C ASN A 390 -10.74 3.38 11.95
N GLN A 391 -9.56 3.51 12.55
CA GLN A 391 -8.29 3.52 11.79
C GLN A 391 -8.01 2.18 11.07
N THR A 392 -8.61 1.08 11.51
CA THR A 392 -8.32 -0.29 11.07
C THR A 392 -9.43 -0.96 10.28
N ALA A 393 -10.66 -0.42 10.28
CA ALA A 393 -11.80 -1.03 9.60
C ALA A 393 -12.90 0.00 9.28
N VAL A 394 -13.70 -0.33 8.26
CA VAL A 394 -14.96 0.31 7.93
C VAL A 394 -16.05 -0.75 7.93
N VAL A 395 -17.14 -0.52 8.67
CA VAL A 395 -18.33 -1.37 8.69
C VAL A 395 -19.50 -0.58 8.13
N CYS A 396 -20.17 -1.14 7.12
CA CYS A 396 -21.44 -0.63 6.63
C CYS A 396 -22.56 -1.55 7.13
N ILE A 397 -23.57 -0.96 7.76
CA ILE A 397 -24.74 -1.68 8.27
C ILE A 397 -25.95 -1.30 7.43
N LEU A 398 -26.59 -2.30 6.84
CA LEU A 398 -27.82 -2.20 6.07
C LEU A 398 -28.93 -2.84 6.90
N ARG A 399 -29.97 -2.09 7.28
CA ARG A 399 -31.12 -2.65 8.00
C ARG A 399 -32.22 -3.08 7.04
N GLY A 400 -32.89 -4.18 7.38
CA GLY A 400 -34.01 -4.69 6.62
C GLY A 400 -35.16 -3.68 6.56
N LYS A 401 -36.02 -3.84 5.56
CA LYS A 401 -37.27 -3.08 5.49
C LYS A 401 -38.16 -3.42 6.71
N PRO A 402 -38.72 -2.43 7.42
CA PRO A 402 -39.60 -2.67 8.56
C PRO A 402 -40.92 -3.34 8.20
#